data_AF-A0A5B8TJN8-F1
#
_entry.id   AF-A0A5B8TJN8-F1
#
_cell.length_a   1.000
_cell.length_b   1.000
_cell.length_c   1.000
_cell.angle_alpha   90.00
_cell.angle_beta   90.00
_cell.angle_gamma   90.00
#
_symmetry.space_group_name_H-M   'P 1'
#
loop_
_entity.id
_entity.type
_entity.pdbx_description
1 polymer ?
#
loop_
_entity_poly.entity_id
_entity_poly.type
_entity_poly.pdbx_seq_one_letter_code
_entity_poly.pdbx_strand_id
1 'polypeptide(L)' 'MLATRTISDYELFQHFKSYLLDHRQQVKQYRSVKEYVQKEQPTMTPFMRSQARIPKHYKRVIRQLTPQDFAQFERQLNR' A
#
# COMPACT_ATOMS: atom_id res chain seq x y z
N MET A 1 -22.93 -17.29 6.95
CA MET A 1 -22.86 -15.81 6.95
C MET A 1 -21.41 -15.42 7.04
N LEU A 2 -20.82 -14.83 5.99
CA LEU A 2 -19.46 -14.28 6.07
C LEU A 2 -19.53 -13.06 6.99
N ALA A 3 -19.09 -13.22 8.23
CA ALA A 3 -18.94 -12.11 9.15
C ALA A 3 -17.97 -11.11 8.52
N THR A 4 -18.49 -9.95 8.11
CA THR A 4 -17.68 -8.78 7.79
C THR A 4 -16.97 -8.37 9.07
N ARG A 5 -15.80 -8.97 9.34
CA ARG A 5 -14.92 -8.56 10.43
C ARG A 5 -14.55 -7.11 10.18
N THR A 6 -14.88 -6.24 11.12
CA THR A 6 -14.37 -4.88 11.15
C THR A 6 -12.87 -4.95 11.36
N ILE A 7 -12.09 -4.66 10.32
CA ILE A 7 -10.63 -4.60 10.39
C ILE A 7 -10.27 -3.27 11.06
N SER A 8 -9.48 -3.31 12.13
CA SER A 8 -8.97 -2.09 12.77
C SER A 8 -7.97 -1.35 11.87
N ASP A 9 -7.77 -0.05 12.08
CA ASP A 9 -6.77 0.71 11.32
C ASP A 9 -5.35 0.14 11.48
N TYR A 10 -5.04 -0.41 12.66
CA TYR A 10 -3.77 -1.11 12.91
C TYR A 10 -3.63 -2.38 12.08
N GLU A 11 -4.64 -3.23 12.05
CA GLU A 11 -4.63 -4.43 11.21
C GLU A 11 -4.56 -4.06 9.73
N LEU A 12 -5.32 -3.05 9.30
CA LEU A 12 -5.29 -2.58 7.92
C LEU A 12 -3.90 -2.07 7.53
N PHE A 13 -3.18 -1.41 8.45
CA PHE A 13 -1.78 -1.02 8.27
C PHE A 13 -0.84 -2.24 8.18
N GLN A 14 -1.01 -3.25 9.03
CA GLN A 14 -0.23 -4.49 8.92
C GLN A 14 -0.48 -5.21 7.60
N HIS A 15 -1.74 -5.30 7.16
CA HIS A 15 -2.08 -5.87 5.87
C HIS A 15 -1.47 -5.08 4.71
N PHE A 16 -1.44 -3.75 4.79
CA PHE A 16 -0.80 -2.89 3.79
C PHE A 16 0.72 -3.12 3.74
N LYS A 17 1.34 -3.25 4.91
CA LYS A 17 2.76 -3.56 5.04
C LYS A 17 3.09 -4.91 4.39
N SER A 18 2.34 -5.96 4.71
CA SER A 18 2.51 -7.28 4.07
C SER A 18 2.33 -7.20 2.56
N TYR A 19 1.30 -6.47 2.09
CA TYR A 19 1.08 -6.22 0.67
C TYR A 19 2.32 -5.61 0.00
N LEU A 20 2.95 -4.58 0.59
CA LEU A 20 4.16 -3.98 0.04
C LEU A 20 5.33 -4.97 -0.03
N LEU A 21 5.48 -5.85 0.96
CA LEU A 21 6.51 -6.89 0.99
C LEU A 21 6.27 -7.97 -0.07
N ASP A 22 5.04 -8.43 -0.24
CA ASP A 22 4.66 -9.37 -1.31
C ASP A 22 4.92 -8.76 -2.70
N HIS A 23 4.68 -7.45 -2.85
CA HIS A 23 4.91 -6.72 -4.09
C HIS A 23 6.32 -6.11 -4.18
N ARG A 24 7.30 -6.58 -3.38
CA ARG A 24 8.64 -5.96 -3.32
C ARG A 24 9.28 -5.75 -4.69
N GLN A 25 9.08 -6.69 -5.63
CA GLN A 25 9.66 -6.59 -6.97
C GLN A 25 9.10 -5.40 -7.74
N GLN A 26 7.80 -5.13 -7.59
CA GLN A 26 7.15 -3.96 -8.17
C GLN A 26 7.62 -2.69 -7.45
N VAL A 27 7.65 -2.70 -6.11
CA VAL A 27 8.10 -1.52 -5.34
C VAL A 27 9.54 -1.13 -5.67
N LYS A 28 10.44 -2.11 -5.86
CA LYS A 28 11.85 -1.90 -6.26
C LYS A 28 12.04 -1.36 -7.68
N GLN A 29 11.00 -1.36 -8.54
CA GLN A 29 11.05 -0.69 -9.84
C GLN A 29 10.98 0.84 -9.71
N TYR A 30 10.56 1.35 -8.55
CA TYR A 30 10.43 2.78 -8.27
C TYR A 30 11.60 3.24 -7.40
N ARG A 31 11.86 4.56 -7.40
CA ARG A 31 12.97 5.14 -6.62
C ARG A 31 12.75 5.04 -5.12
N SER A 32 11.50 4.94 -4.68
CA SER A 32 11.09 4.94 -3.27
C SER A 32 9.73 4.26 -3.09
N VAL A 33 9.44 3.77 -1.89
CA VAL A 33 8.10 3.25 -1.54
C VAL A 33 7.07 4.37 -1.66
N LYS A 34 7.46 5.58 -1.27
CA LYS A 34 6.62 6.77 -1.40
C LYS A 34 6.19 7.01 -2.86
N GLU A 35 7.14 6.93 -3.80
CA GLU A 35 6.84 7.10 -5.22
C GLU A 35 5.93 5.99 -5.75
N TYR A 36 6.20 4.73 -5.40
CA TYR A 36 5.32 3.61 -5.74
C TYR A 36 3.90 3.85 -5.24
N VAL A 37 3.74 4.20 -3.96
CA VAL A 37 2.43 4.44 -3.35
C VAL A 37 1.71 5.63 -3.96
N GLN A 38 2.43 6.67 -4.41
CA GLN A 38 1.84 7.81 -5.11
C GLN A 38 1.39 7.48 -6.53
N LYS A 39 2.19 6.70 -7.29
CA LYS A 39 1.88 6.34 -8.69
C LYS A 39 0.81 5.26 -8.79
N GLU A 40 0.88 4.26 -7.92
CA GLU A 40 -0.09 3.15 -7.87
C GLU A 40 -1.24 3.41 -6.90
N GLN A 41 -1.36 4.63 -6.36
CA GLN A 41 -2.46 5.00 -5.48
C GLN A 41 -3.80 4.79 -6.20
N PRO A 42 -4.84 4.29 -5.51
CA PRO A 42 -6.19 4.23 -6.09
C PRO A 42 -6.69 5.64 -6.42
N THR A 43 -6.61 6.00 -7.71
CA THR A 43 -7.20 7.22 -8.27
C THR A 43 -8.71 7.04 -8.43
N MET A 44 -9.45 8.15 -8.51
CA MET A 44 -10.90 8.12 -8.69
C MET A 44 -11.33 7.70 -10.11
N THR A 45 -10.39 7.50 -11.04
CA THR A 45 -10.70 7.18 -12.44
C THR A 45 -10.95 5.68 -12.64
N PRO A 46 -12.17 5.27 -13.04
CA PRO A 46 -12.53 3.86 -13.15
C PRO A 46 -11.93 3.13 -14.36
N PHE A 47 -11.25 3.83 -15.28
CA PHE A 47 -10.96 3.30 -16.62
C PHE A 47 -9.53 2.84 -16.89
N MET A 48 -8.63 2.84 -15.91
CA MET A 48 -7.29 2.31 -16.13
C MET A 48 -7.14 0.93 -15.48
N ARG A 49 -7.19 -0.11 -16.33
CA ARG A 49 -6.82 -1.49 -15.99
C ARG A 49 -5.29 -1.58 -15.77
N SER A 50 -4.74 -0.87 -14.78
CA SER A 50 -3.38 -1.17 -14.33
C SER A 50 -3.44 -2.39 -13.42
N GLN A 51 -2.77 -3.45 -13.87
CA GLN A 51 -2.68 -4.74 -13.19
C GLN A 51 -1.86 -4.67 -11.88
N ALA A 52 -1.21 -3.53 -11.60
CA ALA A 52 -0.35 -3.30 -10.43
C ALA A 52 -0.88 -2.22 -9.46
N ARG A 53 -2.20 -1.98 -9.41
CA ARG A 53 -2.80 -0.96 -8.54
C ARG A 53 -2.90 -1.42 -7.09
N ILE A 54 -2.58 -0.52 -6.16
CA ILE A 54 -2.84 -0.74 -4.75
C ILE A 54 -4.37 -0.84 -4.53
N PRO A 55 -4.86 -1.89 -3.84
CA PRO A 55 -6.28 -2.06 -3.58
C PRO A 55 -6.93 -0.86 -2.88
N LYS A 56 -8.16 -0.53 -3.31
CA LYS A 56 -8.89 0.68 -2.86
C LYS A 56 -9.13 0.72 -1.34
N HIS A 57 -9.22 -0.43 -0.66
CA HIS A 57 -9.43 -0.47 0.80
C HIS A 57 -8.24 0.09 1.59
N TYR A 58 -7.03 0.07 1.02
CA TYR A 58 -5.85 0.70 1.65
C TYR A 58 -5.83 2.22 1.52
N LYS A 59 -6.75 2.84 0.76
CA LYS A 59 -6.78 4.30 0.58
C LYS A 59 -6.82 5.07 1.90
N ARG A 60 -7.50 4.51 2.92
CA ARG A 60 -7.55 5.10 4.27
C ARG A 60 -6.19 5.06 4.95
N VAL A 61 -5.52 3.91 4.96
CA VAL A 61 -4.16 3.77 5.50
C VAL A 61 -3.18 4.69 4.78
N ILE A 62 -3.17 4.69 3.45
CA ILE A 62 -2.24 5.52 2.67
C ILE A 62 -2.36 7.01 3.01
N ARG A 63 -3.58 7.50 3.28
CA ARG A 63 -3.81 8.89 3.70
C ARG A 63 -3.26 9.21 5.09
N GLN A 64 -3.13 8.21 5.96
CA GLN A 64 -2.62 8.36 7.31
C GLN A 64 -1.11 8.12 7.40
N LEU A 65 -0.46 7.64 6.32
CA LEU A 65 0.97 7.39 6.32
C LEU A 65 1.77 8.68 6.46
N THR A 66 2.71 8.68 7.40
CA THR A 66 3.67 9.75 7.61
C THR A 66 4.97 9.47 6.82
N PRO A 67 5.82 10.48 6.60
CA PRO A 67 7.15 10.28 6.02
C PRO A 67 8.00 9.25 6.78
N GLN A 68 7.83 9.13 8.10
CA GLN A 68 8.53 8.14 8.91
C GLN A 68 8.09 6.72 8.59
N ASP A 69 6.80 6.50 8.35
CA ASP A 69 6.27 5.19 7.96
C ASP A 69 6.86 4.73 6.62
N PHE A 70 6.95 5.65 5.63
CA PHE A 70 7.59 5.36 4.35
C PHE A 70 9.06 4.94 4.52
N ALA A 71 9.82 5.65 5.36
CA ALA A 71 11.20 5.29 5.65
C ALA A 71 11.31 3.92 6.35
N GLN A 72 10.37 3.58 7.23
CA GLN A 72 10.31 2.24 7.84
C GLN A 72 10.03 1.14 6.82
N PHE A 73 9.11 1.36 5.88
CA PHE A 73 8.83 0.40 4.81
C PHE A 73 10.05 0.19 3.91
N GLU A 74 10.74 1.27 3.54
CA GLU A 74 11.95 1.19 2.72
C GLU A 74 13.05 0.38 3.39
N ARG A 75 13.30 0.61 4.68
CA ARG A 75 14.28 -0.17 5.45
C ARG A 75 13.95 -1.66 5.44
N GLN A 76 12.68 -2.02 5.52
CA GLN A 76 12.26 -3.42 5.55
C GLN A 76 12.27 -4.09 4.18
N LEU A 77 11.99 -3.35 3.11
CA LEU A 77 12.04 -3.86 1.73
C LEU A 77 13.47 -4.05 1.21
N ASN A 78 14.40 -3.29 1.79
CA ASN A 78 15.84 -3.37 1.49
C ASN A 78 16.62 -4.30 2.43
N ARG A 79 15.95 -4.88 3.42
CA ARG A 79 16.51 -5.92 4.28
C ARG A 79 16.45 -7.28 3.60
#